data_AF-A0A432PW42-F1
#
_entry.id   AF-A0A432PW42-F1
#
_cell.length_a   1.000
_cell.length_b   1.000
_cell.length_c   1.000
_cell.angle_alpha   90.00
_cell.angle_beta   90.00
_cell.angle_gamma   90.00
#
_symmetry.space_group_name_H-M   'P 1'
#
loop_
_entity.id
_entity.type
_entity.pdbx_description
1 polymer ?
#
loop_
_entity_poly.entity_id
_entity_poly.type
_entity_poly.pdbx_seq_one_letter_code
_entity_poly.pdbx_strand_id
1 'polypeptide(L)'
;MEKVILSLYSGSLFTIVFIVSPVLLRTEKNKDLAGHFYGRILWNFYRIFLPLLVVYTLLFDFSEGVILFLGLGINVFISKRLKEFKRKLGSVENLDFYHPDRVKFRRLSYTSLSFLLLNFLLSATILYKNL
;
A
#
# COMPACT_ATOMS: atom_id res chain seq x y z
N MET A 1 -9.49 -20.64 10.02
CA MET A 1 -8.56 -20.20 8.95
C MET A 1 -8.86 -18.78 8.49
N GLU A 2 -10.13 -18.42 8.29
CA GLU A 2 -10.57 -17.05 8.00
C GLU A 2 -9.91 -15.96 8.87
N LYS A 3 -10.08 -16.06 10.21
CA LYS A 3 -9.51 -15.10 11.17
C LYS A 3 -7.98 -14.97 11.07
N VAL A 4 -7.28 -16.05 10.69
CA VAL A 4 -5.83 -16.06 10.52
C VAL A 4 -5.44 -15.25 9.28
N ILE A 5 -6.13 -15.44 8.16
CA ILE A 5 -5.89 -14.67 6.93
C ILE A 5 -6.15 -13.18 7.15
N LEU A 6 -7.28 -12.84 7.77
CA LEU A 6 -7.61 -11.44 8.08
C LEU A 6 -6.62 -10.82 9.07
N SER A 7 -6.22 -11.54 10.11
CA SER A 7 -5.20 -11.08 11.06
C SER A 7 -3.86 -10.83 10.39
N LEU A 8 -3.40 -11.75 9.53
CA LEU A 8 -2.15 -11.59 8.78
C LEU A 8 -2.21 -10.39 7.84
N TYR A 9 -3.34 -10.23 7.13
CA TYR A 9 -3.54 -9.11 6.21
C TYR A 9 -3.60 -7.78 6.93
N SER A 10 -4.42 -7.67 7.97
CA SER A 10 -4.58 -6.45 8.77
C SER A 10 -3.29 -6.06 9.49
N GLY A 11 -2.59 -7.02 10.11
CA GLY A 11 -1.30 -6.78 10.76
C GLY A 11 -0.20 -6.35 9.79
N SER A 12 -0.20 -6.89 8.57
CA SER A 12 0.73 -6.47 7.52
C SER A 12 0.42 -5.07 7.01
N LEU A 13 -0.87 -4.73 6.83
CA LEU A 13 -1.29 -3.37 6.50
C LEU A 13 -0.91 -2.38 7.60
N PHE A 14 -1.13 -2.72 8.87
CA PHE A 14 -0.71 -1.92 10.02
C PHE A 14 0.80 -1.63 9.94
N THR A 15 1.60 -2.67 9.72
CA THR A 15 3.06 -2.56 9.61
C THR A 15 3.44 -1.61 8.47
N ILE A 16 2.80 -1.72 7.31
CA ILE A 16 3.08 -0.83 6.18
C ILE A 16 2.72 0.60 6.52
N VAL A 17 1.50 0.85 6.99
CA VAL A 17 0.93 2.20 7.16
C VAL A 17 1.58 2.95 8.32
N PHE A 18 1.81 2.29 9.45
CA PHE A 18 2.23 2.95 10.70
C PHE A 18 3.71 2.79 11.02
N ILE A 19 4.41 1.83 10.41
CA ILE A 19 5.82 1.58 10.69
C ILE A 19 6.67 1.89 9.45
N VAL A 20 6.42 1.19 8.34
CA VAL A 20 7.27 1.28 7.14
C VAL A 20 7.13 2.64 6.45
N SER A 21 5.90 3.09 6.19
CA SER A 21 5.64 4.36 5.48
C SER A 21 6.20 5.57 6.25
N PRO A 22 5.98 5.74 7.57
CA PRO A 22 6.52 6.90 8.29
C PRO A 22 8.05 6.91 8.32
N VAL A 23 8.70 5.75 8.45
CA VAL A 23 10.17 5.65 8.47
C VAL A 23 10.77 5.97 7.10
N LEU A 24 10.23 5.38 6.03
CA LEU A 24 10.84 5.48 4.69
C LEU A 24 10.42 6.74 3.92
N LEU A 25 9.22 7.27 4.12
CA LEU A 25 8.76 8.46 3.38
C LEU A 25 9.22 9.78 4.01
N ARG A 26 9.47 9.79 5.33
CA ARG A 26 9.94 10.98 6.05
C ARG A 26 11.45 11.14 6.08
N THR A 27 12.23 10.17 5.60
CA THR A 27 13.68 10.36 5.51
C THR A 27 14.02 11.50 4.54
N GLU A 28 14.94 12.35 4.99
CA GLU A 28 15.52 13.45 4.20
C GLU A 28 16.79 12.99 3.49
N LYS A 29 17.57 12.10 4.12
CA LYS A 29 18.77 11.51 3.54
C LYS A 29 18.41 10.29 2.69
N ASN A 30 19.06 10.15 1.53
CA ASN A 30 18.91 9.02 0.60
C ASN A 30 17.43 8.70 0.27
N LYS A 31 16.63 9.73 -0.02
CA LYS A 31 15.19 9.64 -0.27
C LYS A 31 14.88 8.74 -1.45
N ASP A 32 15.72 8.75 -2.48
CA ASP A 32 15.55 7.86 -3.64
C ASP A 32 15.72 6.39 -3.29
N LEU A 33 16.70 6.07 -2.44
CA LEU A 33 16.94 4.73 -1.93
C LEU A 33 15.79 4.28 -1.02
N ALA A 34 15.34 5.15 -0.12
CA ALA A 34 14.22 4.85 0.77
C ALA A 34 12.91 4.63 0.00
N GLY A 35 12.65 5.45 -1.03
CA GLY A 35 11.53 5.25 -1.94
C GLY A 35 11.61 3.93 -2.72
N HIS A 36 12.82 3.50 -3.11
CA HIS A 36 13.04 2.20 -3.76
C HIS A 36 12.78 1.03 -2.80
N PHE A 37 13.26 1.11 -1.56
CA PHE A 37 12.96 0.12 -0.51
C PHE A 37 11.47 0.04 -0.21
N TYR A 38 10.81 1.19 -0.04
CA TYR A 38 9.38 1.27 0.18
C TYR A 38 8.62 0.58 -0.97
N GLY A 39 8.96 0.92 -2.21
CA GLY A 39 8.37 0.30 -3.39
C GLY A 39 8.56 -1.23 -3.40
N ARG A 40 9.76 -1.73 -3.08
CA ARG A 40 10.04 -3.17 -3.02
C ARG A 40 9.21 -3.88 -1.96
N ILE A 41 9.07 -3.30 -0.77
CA ILE A 41 8.22 -3.83 0.32
C ILE A 41 6.77 -3.90 -0.15
N LEU A 42 6.26 -2.83 -0.74
CA LEU A 42 4.89 -2.76 -1.26
C LEU A 42 4.61 -3.82 -2.32
N TRP A 43 5.53 -4.01 -3.28
CA TRP A 43 5.39 -5.02 -4.33
C TRP A 43 5.39 -6.45 -3.79
N ASN A 44 6.23 -6.74 -2.78
CA ASN A 44 6.22 -8.03 -2.10
C ASN A 44 4.91 -8.25 -1.33
N PHE A 45 4.43 -7.23 -0.63
CA PHE A 45 3.13 -7.26 0.03
C PHE A 45 2.01 -7.57 -0.95
N TYR A 46 1.93 -6.88 -2.09
CA TYR A 46 0.91 -7.16 -3.12
C TYR A 46 1.01 -8.58 -3.67
N ARG A 47 2.22 -9.08 -3.92
CA ARG A 47 2.44 -10.44 -4.44
C ARG A 47 1.92 -11.52 -3.50
N ILE A 48 1.98 -11.28 -2.19
CA ILE A 48 1.51 -12.22 -1.17
C ILE A 48 0.00 -12.07 -0.95
N PHE A 49 -0.47 -10.84 -0.75
CA PHE A 49 -1.82 -10.60 -0.26
C PHE A 49 -2.90 -10.52 -1.34
N LEU A 50 -2.56 -10.22 -2.61
CA LEU A 50 -3.56 -10.33 -3.69
C LEU A 50 -4.06 -11.78 -3.86
N PRO A 51 -3.20 -12.80 -4.03
CA PRO A 51 -3.65 -14.19 -4.08
C PRO A 51 -4.35 -14.63 -2.78
N LEU A 52 -3.85 -14.19 -1.63
CA LEU A 52 -4.46 -14.54 -0.35
C LEU A 52 -5.88 -14.00 -0.21
N LEU A 53 -6.15 -12.79 -0.69
CA LEU A 53 -7.50 -12.21 -0.73
C LEU A 53 -8.41 -12.92 -1.72
N VAL A 54 -7.88 -13.43 -2.84
CA VAL A 54 -8.66 -14.27 -3.77
C VAL A 54 -9.08 -15.56 -3.06
N VAL A 55 -8.14 -16.24 -2.39
CA VAL A 55 -8.44 -17.44 -1.58
C VAL A 55 -9.47 -17.11 -0.50
N TYR A 56 -9.33 -15.97 0.17
CA TYR A 56 -10.28 -15.54 1.19
C TYR A 56 -11.69 -15.36 0.61
N THR A 57 -11.80 -14.65 -0.52
CA THR A 57 -13.06 -14.36 -1.22
C THR A 57 -13.78 -15.63 -1.66
N LEU A 58 -13.04 -16.64 -2.12
CA LEU A 58 -13.61 -17.87 -2.65
C LEU A 58 -14.01 -18.88 -1.55
N LEU A 59 -13.35 -18.86 -0.39
CA LEU A 59 -13.50 -19.90 0.62
C LEU A 59 -14.22 -19.46 1.90
N PHE A 60 -14.36 -18.15 2.16
CA PHE A 60 -14.95 -17.65 3.40
C PHE A 60 -16.10 -16.67 3.12
N ASP A 61 -15.82 -15.37 3.02
CA ASP A 61 -16.84 -14.36 2.72
C ASP A 61 -16.55 -13.64 1.40
N PHE A 62 -17.44 -13.83 0.44
CA PHE A 62 -17.32 -13.24 -0.88
C PHE A 62 -17.42 -11.71 -0.86
N SER A 63 -18.34 -11.16 -0.07
CA SER A 63 -18.61 -9.72 -0.07
C SER A 63 -17.46 -8.96 0.58
N GLU A 64 -17.04 -9.40 1.77
CA GLU A 64 -15.91 -8.82 2.50
C GLU A 64 -14.61 -9.00 1.71
N GLY A 65 -14.41 -10.19 1.13
CA GLY A 65 -13.24 -10.50 0.30
C GLY A 65 -13.12 -9.61 -0.94
N VAL A 66 -14.21 -9.42 -1.69
CA VAL A 66 -14.24 -8.53 -2.86
C VAL A 66 -13.90 -7.10 -2.49
N ILE A 67 -14.44 -6.57 -1.38
CA ILE A 67 -14.17 -5.20 -0.93
C ILE A 67 -12.68 -5.02 -0.62
N LEU A 68 -12.09 -5.94 0.15
CA LEU A 68 -10.68 -5.88 0.50
C LEU A 68 -9.78 -6.03 -0.74
N PHE A 69 -10.14 -6.96 -1.64
CA PHE A 69 -9.43 -7.20 -2.89
C PHE A 69 -9.45 -5.97 -3.80
N LEU A 70 -10.62 -5.35 -4.02
CA LEU A 70 -10.74 -4.14 -4.81
C LEU A 70 -9.94 -2.98 -4.21
N GLY A 71 -10.02 -2.79 -2.90
CA GLY A 71 -9.23 -1.79 -2.21
C GLY A 71 -7.72 -2.00 -2.40
N LEU A 72 -7.25 -3.26 -2.38
CA LEU A 72 -5.84 -3.58 -2.60
C LEU A 72 -5.45 -3.41 -4.08
N GLY A 73 -6.34 -3.80 -4.99
CA GLY A 73 -6.20 -3.65 -6.43
C GLY A 73 -6.07 -2.19 -6.87
N ILE A 74 -6.84 -1.28 -6.27
CA ILE A 74 -6.70 0.17 -6.47
C ILE A 74 -5.30 0.63 -6.07
N ASN A 75 -4.80 0.16 -4.92
CA ASN A 75 -3.45 0.49 -4.46
C ASN A 75 -2.36 -0.02 -5.39
N VAL A 76 -2.52 -1.22 -5.95
CA VAL A 76 -1.61 -1.78 -6.94
C VAL A 76 -1.58 -0.91 -8.19
N PHE A 77 -2.75 -0.46 -8.66
CA PHE A 77 -2.83 0.44 -9.81
C PHE A 77 -2.12 1.78 -9.55
N ILE A 78 -2.36 2.40 -8.40
CA ILE A 78 -1.67 3.64 -7.98
C ILE A 78 -0.16 3.40 -7.92
N SER A 79 0.27 2.27 -7.36
CA SER A 79 1.68 1.90 -7.24
C SER A 79 2.37 1.69 -8.60
N LYS A 80 1.66 1.12 -9.58
CA LYS A 80 2.14 1.05 -10.98
C LYS A 80 2.34 2.45 -11.55
N ARG A 81 1.37 3.35 -11.38
CA ARG A 81 1.46 4.74 -11.84
C ARG A 81 2.64 5.47 -11.19
N LEU A 82 2.85 5.28 -9.88
CA LEU A 82 4.02 5.83 -9.17
C LEU A 82 5.34 5.32 -9.74
N LYS A 83 5.44 4.02 -10.02
CA LYS A 83 6.64 3.39 -10.59
C LYS A 83 6.93 3.95 -11.99
N GLU A 84 5.92 4.06 -12.84
CA GLU A 84 6.05 4.64 -14.19
C GLU A 84 6.41 6.12 -14.14
N PHE A 85 5.80 6.88 -13.24
CA PHE A 85 6.06 8.30 -13.06
C PHE A 85 7.50 8.54 -12.59
N LYS A 86 7.96 7.78 -11.58
CA LYS A 86 9.36 7.84 -11.12
C LYS A 86 10.34 7.46 -12.23
N ARG A 87 10.04 6.44 -13.03
CA ARG A 87 10.90 6.03 -14.17
C ARG A 87 11.04 7.15 -15.20
N LYS A 88 9.98 7.94 -15.44
CA LYS A 88 10.00 9.08 -16.37
C LYS A 88 10.75 10.29 -15.79
N LEU A 89 10.59 10.56 -14.50
CA LEU A 89 11.26 11.68 -13.83
C LEU A 89 12.76 11.46 -13.61
N GLY A 90 13.19 10.21 -13.41
CA GLY A 90 14.51 9.93 -12.87
C GLY A 90 14.56 10.18 -11.36
N SER A 91 15.61 10.87 -10.89
CA SER A 91 15.75 11.19 -9.46
C SER A 91 14.80 12.33 -9.07
N VAL A 92 13.98 12.07 -8.05
CA VAL A 92 13.05 13.07 -7.50
C VAL A 92 13.79 14.07 -6.60
N GLU A 93 15.03 13.77 -6.20
CA GLU A 93 15.88 14.65 -5.40
C GLU A 93 16.44 15.81 -6.23
N ASN A 94 16.64 15.61 -7.53
CA ASN A 94 17.16 16.64 -8.42
C ASN A 94 16.16 17.77 -8.72
N LEU A 95 14.89 17.61 -8.34
CA LEU A 95 13.85 18.60 -8.56
C LEU A 95 13.63 19.45 -7.32
N ASP A 96 13.46 20.76 -7.53
CA ASP A 96 13.08 21.68 -6.46
C ASP A 96 11.82 21.20 -5.72
N PHE A 97 11.72 21.54 -4.44
CA PHE A 97 10.65 21.09 -3.56
C PHE A 97 9.25 21.48 -4.08
N TYR A 98 9.14 22.62 -4.77
CA TYR A 98 7.89 23.12 -5.32
C TYR A 98 7.68 22.75 -6.79
N HIS A 99 8.60 21.99 -7.40
CA HIS A 99 8.45 21.55 -8.78
C HIS A 99 7.13 20.76 -8.96
N PRO A 100 6.32 21.08 -9.99
CA PRO A 100 4.98 20.52 -10.15
C PRO A 100 4.96 18.98 -10.18
N ASP A 101 5.97 18.38 -10.81
CA ASP A 101 6.08 16.92 -10.86
C ASP A 101 6.40 16.29 -9.51
N ARG A 102 7.24 16.93 -8.69
CA ARG A 102 7.54 16.48 -7.33
C ARG A 102 6.31 16.58 -6.43
N VAL A 103 5.53 17.65 -6.58
CA VAL A 103 4.22 17.82 -5.90
C VAL A 103 3.26 16.71 -6.32
N LYS A 104 3.15 16.42 -7.61
CA LYS A 104 2.29 15.36 -8.16
C LYS A 104 2.69 13.98 -7.64
N PHE A 105 3.98 13.67 -7.62
CA PHE A 105 4.50 12.42 -7.06
C PHE A 105 4.16 12.27 -5.56
N ARG A 106 4.33 13.33 -4.77
CA ARG A 106 3.96 13.34 -3.35
C ARG A 106 2.46 13.12 -3.15
N ARG A 107 1.62 13.84 -3.90
CA ARG A 107 0.16 13.66 -3.84
C ARG A 107 -0.24 12.22 -4.12
N LEU A 108 0.28 11.63 -5.19
CA LEU A 108 -0.01 10.23 -5.56
C LEU A 108 0.50 9.23 -4.51
N SER A 109 1.66 9.49 -3.91
CA SER A 109 2.22 8.68 -2.82
C SER A 109 1.32 8.73 -1.57
N TYR A 110 0.84 9.92 -1.20
CA TYR A 110 -0.10 10.08 -0.10
C TYR A 110 -1.46 9.44 -0.41
N THR A 111 -1.94 9.53 -1.65
CA THR A 111 -3.16 8.83 -2.06
C THR A 111 -3.03 7.33 -1.88
N SER A 112 -1.91 6.72 -2.30
CA SER A 112 -1.65 5.29 -2.06
C SER A 112 -1.69 4.96 -0.57
N LEU A 113 -1.00 5.76 0.27
CA LEU A 113 -0.99 5.56 1.72
C LEU A 113 -2.39 5.68 2.33
N SER A 114 -3.19 6.66 1.91
CA SER A 114 -4.58 6.82 2.36
C SER A 114 -5.44 5.63 1.99
N PHE A 115 -5.30 5.07 0.78
CA PHE A 115 -6.02 3.85 0.41
C PHE A 115 -5.56 2.63 1.21
N LEU A 116 -4.27 2.52 1.54
CA LEU A 116 -3.78 1.43 2.40
C LEU A 116 -4.35 1.56 3.82
N LEU A 117 -4.42 2.79 4.34
CA LEU A 117 -5.04 3.08 5.63
C LEU A 117 -6.55 2.75 5.62
N LEU A 118 -7.28 3.13 4.58
CA LEU A 118 -8.70 2.77 4.45
C LEU A 118 -8.89 1.25 4.40
N ASN A 119 -8.04 0.55 3.64
CA ASN A 119 -8.09 -0.91 3.57
C ASN A 119 -7.74 -1.55 4.93
N PHE A 120 -6.79 -0.97 5.67
CA PHE A 120 -6.48 -1.37 7.04
C PHE A 120 -7.71 -1.25 7.93
N LEU A 121 -8.34 -0.08 7.97
CA LEU A 121 -9.53 0.17 8.79
C LEU A 121 -10.67 -0.80 8.45
N LEU A 122 -10.90 -1.06 7.16
CA LEU A 122 -11.89 -2.04 6.72
C LEU A 122 -11.54 -3.45 7.20
N SER A 123 -10.30 -3.91 6.96
CA SER A 123 -9.85 -5.24 7.37
C SER A 123 -9.91 -5.45 8.89
N ALA A 124 -9.56 -4.41 9.67
CA ALA A 124 -9.59 -4.44 11.12
C ALA A 124 -11.04 -4.46 11.64
N THR A 125 -11.93 -3.70 11.03
CA THR A 125 -13.37 -3.69 11.38
C THR A 125 -14.00 -5.05 11.10
N ILE A 126 -13.71 -5.65 9.94
CA ILE A 126 -14.17 -6.99 9.58
C ILE A 126 -13.65 -8.02 10.58
N LEU A 127 -12.35 -7.99 10.88
CA LEU A 127 -11.74 -8.88 11.86
C LEU A 127 -12.37 -8.73 13.24
N TYR A 128 -12.65 -7.50 13.69
CA TYR A 128 -13.29 -7.21 14.97
C TYR A 128 -14.74 -7.71 15.02
N LYS A 129 -15.50 -7.56 13.94
CA LYS A 129 -16.87 -8.08 13.84
C LYS A 129 -16.92 -9.60 13.89
N ASN A 130 -15.90 -10.27 13.35
CA ASN A 130 -15.81 -11.72 13.29
C ASN A 130 -15.03 -12.32 14.48
N LEU A 131 -14.63 -11.52 15.47
CA LEU A 131 -13.94 -11.98 16.69
C LEU A 131 -14.92 -12.62 17.66
#